data_AF-A0A356IYV9-F1
#
_entry.id   AF-A0A356IYV9-F1
#
_cell.length_a   1.000
_cell.length_b   1.000
_cell.length_c   1.000
_cell.angle_alpha   90.00
_cell.angle_beta   90.00
_cell.angle_gamma   90.00
#
_symmetry.space_group_name_H-M   'P 1'
#
loop_
_entity.id
_entity.type
_entity.pdbx_description
1 polymer ?
#
loop_
_entity_poly.entity_id
_entity_poly.type
_entity_poly.pdbx_seq_one_letter_code
_entity_poly.pdbx_strand_id
1 'polypeptide(L)'
;MIEAQTCDGINACRLCVVASGTATLETALLEKPMVIVYKTAFLTWLLAKLLVKIPYIGLVNVVAGKRIVPECVQFQATPARIAAELRKMITDEIRVTVIKEKLREVKTLLGPPGASRRAAGIIYGTTAPTP
;
A
#
# COMPACT_ATOMS: atom_id res chain seq x y z
N MET A 1 17.71 -0.61 8.96
CA MET A 1 16.37 0.00 8.82
C MET A 1 16.56 1.47 9.11
N ILE A 2 16.38 2.36 8.14
CA ILE A 2 16.64 3.81 8.31
C ILE A 2 15.31 4.53 8.13
N GLU A 3 14.58 4.74 9.23
CA GLU A 3 13.21 5.28 9.24
C GLU A 3 13.11 6.70 8.67
N ALA A 4 14.19 7.49 8.68
CA ALA A 4 14.21 8.85 8.13
C ALA A 4 14.53 8.94 6.63
N GLN A 5 15.04 7.87 6.01
CA GLN A 5 15.45 7.85 4.58
C GLN A 5 14.53 7.00 3.69
N THR A 6 13.55 6.31 4.29
CA THR A 6 12.64 5.40 3.57
C THR A 6 11.87 6.13 2.47
N CYS A 7 11.35 7.33 2.75
CA CYS A 7 10.62 8.12 1.76
C CYS A 7 11.51 8.59 0.60
N ASP A 8 12.75 9.01 0.88
CA ASP A 8 13.68 9.45 -0.16
C ASP A 8 14.13 8.28 -1.05
N GLY A 9 14.43 7.14 -0.44
CA GLY A 9 14.75 5.91 -1.16
C GLY A 9 13.60 5.43 -2.04
N ILE A 10 12.37 5.46 -1.52
CA ILE A 10 11.16 5.15 -2.32
C ILE A 10 10.99 6.17 -3.44
N ASN A 11 11.22 7.46 -3.17
CA ASN A 11 11.01 8.50 -4.16
C ASN A 11 11.97 8.40 -5.35
N ALA A 12 13.20 7.93 -5.12
CA ALA A 12 14.19 7.67 -6.17
C ALA A 12 13.87 6.43 -7.01
N CYS A 13 13.02 5.51 -6.53
CA CYS A 13 12.68 4.28 -7.24
C CYS A 13 11.63 4.50 -8.35
N ARG A 14 11.79 3.79 -9.48
CA ARG A 14 10.74 3.67 -10.51
C ARG A 14 9.59 2.76 -10.06
N LEU A 15 9.93 1.67 -9.37
CA LEU A 15 9.02 0.64 -8.87
C LEU A 15 9.53 0.15 -7.50
N CYS A 16 8.63 -0.24 -6.61
CA CYS A 16 8.98 -0.77 -5.30
C CYS A 16 8.46 -2.20 -5.09
N VAL A 17 9.20 -3.02 -4.35
CA VAL A 17 8.68 -4.27 -3.76
C VAL A 17 8.51 -4.01 -2.28
N VAL A 18 7.30 -4.18 -1.77
CA VAL A 18 6.94 -3.70 -0.42
C VAL A 18 6.30 -4.81 0.38
N ALA A 19 6.69 -4.92 1.65
CA ALA A 19 6.02 -5.83 2.59
C ALA A 19 4.60 -5.34 2.88
N SER A 20 3.65 -6.26 3.07
CA SER A 20 2.28 -5.91 3.44
C SER A 20 2.23 -5.30 4.84
N GLY A 21 2.09 -3.97 4.91
CA GLY A 21 2.10 -3.17 6.14
C GLY A 21 1.93 -1.68 5.84
N THR A 22 2.23 -0.82 6.81
CA THR A 22 2.16 0.65 6.67
C THR A 22 3.03 1.19 5.55
N ALA A 23 4.14 0.50 5.24
CA ALA A 23 5.01 0.80 4.11
C ALA A 23 4.25 0.84 2.76
N THR A 24 3.16 0.08 2.62
CA THR A 24 2.32 0.15 1.41
C THR A 24 1.63 1.50 1.28
N LEU A 25 1.11 2.06 2.38
CA LEU A 25 0.49 3.38 2.38
C LEU A 25 1.53 4.49 2.17
N GLU A 26 2.70 4.40 2.82
CA GLU A 26 3.80 5.37 2.60
C GLU A 26 4.23 5.40 1.13
N THR A 27 4.38 4.23 0.53
CA THR A 27 4.71 4.11 -0.90
C THR A 27 3.60 4.67 -1.80
N ALA A 28 2.34 4.50 -1.41
CA ALA A 28 1.19 5.03 -2.13
C ALA A 28 1.07 6.56 -2.02
N LEU A 29 1.39 7.15 -0.87
CA LEU A 29 1.43 8.61 -0.68
C LEU A 29 2.46 9.28 -1.59
N LEU A 30 3.55 8.56 -1.91
CA LEU A 30 4.57 8.95 -2.88
C LEU A 30 4.21 8.60 -4.33
N GLU A 31 3.00 8.07 -4.57
CA GLU A 31 2.48 7.69 -5.88
C GLU A 31 3.42 6.72 -6.63
N LYS A 32 4.13 5.88 -5.87
CA LYS A 32 5.07 4.91 -6.46
C LYS A 32 4.38 3.59 -6.75
N PRO A 33 4.43 3.10 -8.01
CA PRO A 33 3.93 1.78 -8.32
C PRO A 33 4.71 0.71 -7.55
N MET A 34 4.00 -0.29 -7.04
CA MET A 34 4.60 -1.30 -6.17
C MET A 34 4.03 -2.70 -6.42
N VAL A 35 4.81 -3.71 -6.02
CA VAL A 35 4.36 -5.10 -5.88
C VAL A 35 4.36 -5.44 -4.39
N ILE A 36 3.22 -5.86 -3.87
CA ILE A 36 3.08 -6.22 -2.45
C ILE A 36 3.46 -7.68 -2.29
N VAL A 37 4.37 -7.95 -1.36
CA VAL A 37 4.82 -9.30 -1.03
C VAL A 37 4.53 -9.59 0.43
N TYR A 38 3.93 -10.75 0.70
CA TYR A 38 3.68 -11.18 2.07
C TYR A 38 3.83 -12.69 2.21
N LYS A 39 4.66 -13.11 3.18
CA LYS A 39 4.89 -14.52 3.49
C LYS A 39 5.04 -14.67 5.00
N THR A 40 4.26 -15.57 5.58
CA THR A 40 4.30 -15.88 7.03
C THR A 40 4.34 -17.39 7.25
N ALA A 41 4.47 -17.83 8.51
CA ALA A 41 4.36 -19.23 8.84
C ALA A 41 2.99 -19.79 8.41
N PHE A 42 3.00 -21.01 7.85
CA PHE A 42 1.80 -21.63 7.26
C PHE A 42 0.64 -21.75 8.25
N LEU A 43 0.94 -22.13 9.50
CA LEU A 43 -0.07 -22.26 10.55
C LEU A 43 -0.71 -20.91 10.91
N THR A 44 0.11 -19.85 11.05
CA THR A 44 -0.36 -18.49 11.29
C THR A 44 -1.26 -18.01 10.15
N TRP A 45 -0.90 -18.32 8.90
CA TRP A 45 -1.72 -17.95 7.75
C TRP A 45 -3.06 -18.69 7.70
N LEU A 46 -3.07 -19.99 8.02
CA LEU A 46 -4.30 -20.79 8.02
C LEU A 46 -5.30 -20.25 9.05
N LEU A 47 -4.83 -19.94 10.27
CA LEU A 47 -5.65 -19.34 11.32
C LEU A 47 -6.12 -17.92 10.92
N ALA A 48 -5.22 -17.10 10.39
CA ALA A 48 -5.57 -15.76 9.93
C ALA A 48 -6.63 -15.81 8.82
N LYS A 49 -6.52 -16.75 7.86
CA LYS A 49 -7.50 -16.90 6.77
C LYS A 49 -8.90 -17.28 7.26
N LEU A 50 -8.99 -18.03 8.36
CA LEU A 50 -10.28 -18.39 8.98
C LEU A 50 -10.93 -17.20 9.70
N LEU A 51 -10.11 -16.31 10.28
CA LEU A 51 -10.57 -15.16 11.06
C LEU A 51 -10.80 -13.89 10.21
N VAL A 52 -10.03 -13.72 9.15
CA VAL A 52 -9.92 -12.47 8.39
C VAL A 52 -10.67 -12.60 7.06
N LYS A 53 -11.80 -11.89 6.92
CA LYS A 53 -12.67 -11.88 5.72
C LYS A 53 -12.41 -10.68 4.78
N ILE A 54 -11.18 -10.18 4.69
CA ILE A 54 -10.85 -9.10 3.75
C ILE A 54 -10.31 -9.66 2.42
N PRO A 55 -10.75 -9.12 1.27
CA PRO A 55 -10.37 -9.62 -0.05
C PRO A 55 -8.92 -9.26 -0.45
N TYR A 56 -8.31 -8.30 0.25
CA TYR A 56 -6.97 -7.79 -0.03
C TYR A 56 -6.17 -7.70 1.28
N ILE A 57 -4.86 -7.97 1.22
CA ILE A 57 -3.98 -7.84 2.39
C ILE A 57 -3.25 -6.50 2.37
N GLY A 58 -2.93 -5.99 1.18
CA GLY A 58 -2.32 -4.67 1.03
C GLY A 58 -3.28 -3.56 1.43
N LEU A 59 -2.90 -2.74 2.42
CA LEU A 59 -3.73 -1.61 2.89
C LEU A 59 -4.14 -0.69 1.73
N VAL A 60 -3.27 -0.50 0.75
CA VAL A 60 -3.55 0.27 -0.47
C VAL A 60 -4.74 -0.28 -1.27
N ASN A 61 -4.81 -1.61 -1.45
CA ASN A 61 -5.93 -2.25 -2.15
C ASN A 61 -7.20 -2.30 -1.29
N VAL A 62 -7.05 -2.42 0.03
CA VAL A 62 -8.18 -2.34 0.99
C VAL A 62 -8.83 -0.96 0.92
N VAL A 63 -8.04 0.12 1.02
CA VAL A 63 -8.53 1.51 0.93
C VAL A 63 -9.15 1.78 -0.43
N ALA A 64 -8.55 1.26 -1.51
CA ALA A 64 -9.10 1.42 -2.85
C ALA A 64 -10.38 0.60 -3.10
N GLY A 65 -10.72 -0.36 -2.23
CA GLY A 65 -11.82 -1.32 -2.43
C GLY A 65 -11.63 -2.26 -3.63
N LYS A 66 -10.50 -2.18 -4.33
CA LYS A 66 -10.19 -2.89 -5.57
C LYS A 66 -8.69 -3.20 -5.64
N ARG A 67 -8.33 -4.25 -6.37
CA ARG A 67 -6.91 -4.58 -6.60
C ARG A 67 -6.29 -3.58 -7.58
N ILE A 68 -5.61 -2.57 -7.06
CA ILE A 68 -4.90 -1.55 -7.85
C ILE A 68 -3.43 -1.90 -8.06
N VAL A 69 -2.82 -2.61 -7.10
CA VAL A 69 -1.44 -3.14 -7.21
C VAL A 69 -1.43 -4.67 -7.04
N PRO A 70 -0.51 -5.39 -7.69
CA PRO A 70 -0.42 -6.83 -7.55
C PRO A 70 0.03 -7.24 -6.15
N GLU A 71 -0.65 -8.24 -5.59
CA GLU A 71 -0.24 -8.92 -4.35
C GLU A 71 0.29 -10.32 -4.66
N CYS A 72 1.46 -10.63 -4.09
CA CYS A 72 2.09 -11.94 -4.10
C CYS A 72 2.10 -12.46 -2.66
N VAL A 73 1.11 -13.30 -2.34
CA VAL A 73 0.81 -13.73 -0.97
C VAL A 73 1.07 -15.22 -0.80
N GLN A 74 1.79 -15.58 0.26
CA GLN A 74 2.12 -16.96 0.64
C GLN A 74 2.69 -17.80 -0.51
N PHE A 75 1.95 -18.80 -1.00
CA PHE A 75 2.36 -19.65 -2.11
C PHE A 75 2.56 -18.89 -3.42
N GLN A 76 1.98 -17.70 -3.53
CA GLN A 76 2.16 -16.80 -4.67
C GLN A 76 3.37 -15.87 -4.51
N ALA A 77 3.95 -15.78 -3.31
CA ALA A 77 5.19 -15.04 -3.05
C ALA A 77 6.42 -15.82 -3.51
N THR A 78 6.46 -16.17 -4.80
CA THR A 78 7.61 -16.84 -5.44
C THR A 78 8.48 -15.83 -6.18
N PRO A 79 9.81 -16.03 -6.23
CA PRO A 79 10.71 -15.15 -6.98
C PRO A 79 10.29 -14.99 -8.45
N ALA A 80 9.90 -16.09 -9.10
CA ALA A 80 9.46 -16.07 -10.49
C ALA A 80 8.23 -15.19 -10.72
N ARG A 81 7.23 -15.26 -9.84
CA ARG A 81 6.02 -14.44 -9.96
C ARG A 81 6.29 -12.97 -9.67
N ILE A 82 7.09 -12.68 -8.65
CA ILE A 82 7.47 -11.31 -8.31
C ILE A 82 8.23 -10.68 -9.49
N ALA A 83 9.21 -11.38 -10.03
CA ALA A 83 9.97 -10.94 -11.21
C ALA A 83 9.08 -10.72 -12.43
N ALA A 84 8.10 -11.61 -12.66
CA ALA A 84 7.15 -11.46 -13.76
C ALA A 84 6.27 -10.20 -13.61
N GLU A 85 5.76 -9.91 -12.41
CA GLU A 85 4.96 -8.69 -12.17
C GLU A 85 5.80 -7.42 -12.29
N LEU A 86 7.03 -7.43 -11.78
CA LEU A 86 7.96 -6.32 -11.96
C LEU A 86 8.29 -6.09 -13.43
N ARG A 87 8.58 -7.16 -14.19
CA ARG A 87 8.87 -7.06 -15.62
C ARG A 87 7.71 -6.44 -16.38
N LYS A 88 6.47 -6.89 -16.11
CA LYS A 88 5.27 -6.29 -16.71
C LYS A 88 5.18 -4.79 -16.42
N MET A 89 5.42 -4.37 -15.19
CA MET A 89 5.41 -2.94 -14.83
C MET A 89 6.56 -2.15 -15.47
N ILE A 90 7.72 -2.77 -15.69
CA ILE A 90 8.84 -2.10 -16.36
C ILE A 90 8.49 -1.84 -17.83
N THR A 91 7.90 -2.84 -18.51
CA THR A 91 7.64 -2.80 -19.95
C THR A 91 6.33 -2.14 -20.36
N ASP A 92 5.34 -2.11 -19.46
CA ASP A 92 4.00 -1.58 -19.74
C ASP A 92 3.80 -0.23 -19.05
N GLU A 93 4.13 0.84 -19.77
CA GLU A 93 4.03 2.21 -19.25
C GLU A 93 2.58 2.66 -19.04
N ILE A 94 1.65 2.16 -19.85
CA ILE A 94 0.22 2.43 -19.70
C ILE A 94 -0.26 1.86 -18.37
N ARG A 95 0.08 0.61 -18.07
CA ARG A 95 -0.25 -0.01 -16.79
C ARG A 95 0.33 0.75 -15.60
N VAL A 96 1.58 1.21 -15.69
CA VAL A 96 2.19 2.03 -14.63
C VAL A 96 1.45 3.34 -14.44
N THR A 97 1.06 4.00 -15.53
CA THR A 97 0.31 5.26 -15.48
C THR A 97 -1.03 5.06 -14.79
N VAL A 98 -1.80 4.03 -15.18
CA VAL A 98 -3.07 3.67 -14.54
C VAL A 98 -2.89 3.33 -13.06
N ILE A 99 -1.80 2.66 -12.68
CA ILE A 99 -1.50 2.39 -11.26
C ILE A 99 -1.27 3.71 -10.51
N LYS A 100 -0.48 4.63 -11.06
CA LYS A 100 -0.20 5.92 -10.42
C LYS A 100 -1.48 6.75 -10.22
N GLU A 101 -2.35 6.78 -11.22
CA GLU A 101 -3.65 7.46 -11.11
C GLU A 101 -4.48 6.88 -9.98
N LYS A 102 -4.58 5.56 -9.89
CA LYS A 102 -5.27 4.87 -8.79
C LYS A 102 -4.62 5.10 -7.43
N LEU A 103 -3.29 5.19 -7.36
CA LEU A 103 -2.59 5.53 -6.12
C LEU A 103 -2.88 6.98 -5.69
N ARG A 104 -3.02 7.89 -6.65
CA ARG A 104 -3.44 9.28 -6.39
C ARG A 104 -4.87 9.34 -5.87
N GLU A 105 -5.79 8.52 -6.40
CA GLU A 105 -7.14 8.36 -5.82
C GLU A 105 -7.06 7.93 -4.34
N VAL A 106 -6.24 6.92 -4.03
CA VAL A 106 -6.05 6.44 -2.66
C VAL A 106 -5.50 7.53 -1.75
N LYS A 107 -4.53 8.31 -2.22
CA LYS A 107 -3.97 9.45 -1.46
C LYS A 107 -5.04 10.48 -1.11
N THR A 108 -5.95 10.77 -2.04
CA THR A 108 -7.09 11.66 -1.78
C THR A 108 -8.03 11.08 -0.72
N LEU A 109 -8.29 9.76 -0.76
CA LEU A 109 -9.13 9.08 0.24
C LEU A 109 -8.55 9.09 1.66
N LEU A 110 -7.22 9.09 1.81
CA LEU A 110 -6.55 9.18 3.11
C LEU A 110 -6.68 10.57 3.76
N GLY A 111 -7.06 11.58 2.97
CA GLY A 111 -7.30 12.94 3.44
C GLY A 111 -6.04 13.77 3.67
N PRO A 112 -6.21 15.04 4.06
CA PRO A 112 -5.09 15.97 4.22
C PRO A 112 -4.26 15.68 5.49
N PRO A 113 -3.02 16.17 5.55
CA PRO A 113 -2.19 16.12 6.75
C PRO A 113 -2.91 16.66 8.00
N GLY A 114 -2.43 16.25 9.19
CA GLY A 114 -2.99 16.71 10.46
C GLY A 114 -4.04 15.79 11.08
N ALA A 115 -4.03 14.50 10.75
CA ALA A 115 -4.90 13.50 11.38
C ALA A 115 -4.82 13.55 12.91
N SER A 116 -3.61 13.61 13.49
CA SER A 116 -3.43 13.71 14.95
C SER A 116 -4.00 15.00 15.54
N ARG A 117 -3.88 16.14 14.83
CA ARG A 117 -4.47 17.42 15.26
C ARG A 117 -6.00 17.37 15.24
N ARG A 118 -6.59 16.78 14.20
CA ARG A 118 -8.05 16.58 14.13
C ARG A 118 -8.54 15.67 15.25
N ALA A 119 -7.83 14.57 15.51
CA ALA A 119 -8.13 13.67 16.62
C ALA A 119 -8.06 14.39 17.97
N ALA A 120 -7.00 15.18 18.19
CA ALA A 120 -6.88 16.01 19.40
C ALA A 120 -8.04 17.03 19.52
N GLY A 121 -8.40 17.73 18.45
CA GLY A 121 -9.53 18.67 18.45
C GLY A 121 -10.88 18.02 18.78
N ILE A 122 -11.09 16.77 18.36
CA ILE A 122 -12.28 15.99 18.75
C ILE A 122 -12.26 15.67 20.25
N ILE A 123 -11.11 15.24 20.79
CA ILE A 123 -10.96 14.92 22.22
C ILE A 123 -11.14 16.17 23.09
N TYR A 124 -10.58 17.30 22.69
CA TYR A 124 -10.66 18.58 23.41
C TYR A 124 -11.96 19.37 23.10
N GLY A 125 -12.89 18.83 22.30
CA GLY A 125 -14.17 19.48 21.98
C GLY A 125 -14.06 20.81 21.22
N THR A 126 -12.94 21.04 20.52
CA THR A 126 -12.56 22.35 19.95
C THR A 126 -12.82 22.50 18.45
N THR A 127 -13.70 21.69 17.85
CA THR A 127 -13.86 21.69 16.39
C THR A 127 -14.48 22.98 15.86
N ALA A 128 -13.73 23.75 15.06
CA ALA A 128 -14.34 24.54 13.99
C ALA A 128 -14.91 23.57 12.93
N PRO A 129 -16.09 23.87 12.35
CA PRO A 129 -16.73 23.00 11.37
C PRO A 129 -15.84 22.81 10.14
N THR A 130 -15.74 21.57 9.66
CA THR A 130 -15.06 21.22 8.42
C THR A 130 -15.80 21.78 7.20
N PRO A 131 -15.12 22.31 6.17
CA PRO A 131 -15.70 22.49 4.84
C PRO A 131 -15.99 21.14 4.16
#